data_AF-A0A7K4F118-F1
#
_entry.id   AF-A0A7K4F118-F1
#
_cell.length_a   1.000
_cell.length_b   1.000
_cell.length_c   1.000
_cell.angle_alpha   90.00
_cell.angle_beta   90.00
_cell.angle_gamma   90.00
#
_symmetry.space_group_name_H-M   'P 1'
#
loop_
_entity.id
_entity.type
_entity.pdbx_description
1 polymer ?
#
loop_
_entity_poly.entity_id
_entity_poly.type
_entity_poly.pdbx_seq_one_letter_code
_entity_poly.pdbx_strand_id
1 'polypeptide(L)'
;MSFEPILYIGILLLAAKLFGEIMHRINQPTILGNVLAGIIVGPALFALVQPIEEIDLFISIGVFFLFFLIGLEEIDLAGLFRVIRGRIFAGSAAAFLIPFIVAGIFGMVLDMDFIKSFAIASVIAASSLG
;
A
#
# COMPACT_ATOMS: atom_id res chain seq x y z
N MET A 1 1.33 -20.36 -24.89
CA MET A 1 0.84 -19.13 -24.22
C MET A 1 0.12 -19.41 -22.90
N SER A 2 0.09 -20.65 -22.37
CA SER A 2 -0.64 -20.98 -21.12
C SER A 2 0.19 -20.87 -19.83
N PHE A 3 1.52 -20.79 -19.91
CA PHE A 3 2.41 -20.80 -18.74
C PHE A 3 3.04 -19.44 -18.41
N GLU A 4 2.80 -18.43 -19.24
CA GLU A 4 3.38 -17.10 -19.09
C GLU A 4 2.98 -16.40 -17.77
N PRO A 5 1.68 -16.43 -17.34
CA PRO A 5 1.31 -15.84 -16.05
C PRO A 5 2.01 -16.52 -14.87
N ILE A 6 2.14 -17.86 -14.92
CA ILE A 6 2.79 -18.64 -13.87
C ILE A 6 4.29 -18.30 -13.80
N LEU A 7 4.94 -18.13 -14.95
CA LEU A 7 6.33 -17.71 -15.02
C LEU A 7 6.52 -16.31 -14.43
N TYR A 8 5.67 -15.34 -14.80
CA TYR A 8 5.73 -13.99 -14.27
C TYR A 8 5.51 -13.94 -12.75
N ILE A 9 4.53 -14.67 -12.23
CA ILE A 9 4.31 -14.79 -10.78
C ILE A 9 5.55 -15.42 -10.12
N GLY A 10 6.14 -16.46 -10.70
CA GLY A 10 7.37 -17.07 -10.21
C GLY A 10 8.53 -16.07 -10.12
N ILE A 11 8.74 -15.27 -11.17
CA ILE A 11 9.76 -14.22 -11.19
C ILE A 11 9.48 -13.16 -10.13
N LEU A 12 8.24 -12.66 -10.04
CA LEU A 12 7.84 -11.67 -9.05
C LEU A 12 8.07 -12.16 -7.61
N LEU A 13 7.67 -13.39 -7.31
CA LEU A 13 7.84 -13.98 -5.96
C LEU A 13 9.32 -14.19 -5.61
N LEU A 14 10.11 -14.71 -6.54
CA LEU A 14 11.55 -14.92 -6.32
C LEU A 14 12.28 -13.59 -6.12
N ALA A 15 12.00 -12.60 -6.98
CA ALA A 15 12.60 -11.28 -6.87
C ALA A 15 12.17 -10.58 -5.57
N ALA A 16 10.87 -10.54 -5.26
CA ALA A 16 10.37 -9.93 -4.03
C ALA A 16 11.02 -10.58 -2.79
N LYS A 17 11.11 -11.91 -2.73
CA LYS A 17 11.77 -12.61 -1.62
C LYS A 17 13.26 -12.27 -1.53
N LEU A 18 13.97 -12.23 -2.65
CA LEU A 18 15.40 -11.92 -2.69
C LEU A 18 15.67 -10.49 -2.21
N PHE A 19 15.02 -9.50 -2.80
CA PHE A 19 15.24 -8.09 -2.46
C PHE A 19 14.66 -7.73 -1.09
N GLY A 20 13.54 -8.34 -0.70
CA GLY A 20 12.98 -8.23 0.64
C GLY A 20 13.95 -8.73 1.72
N GLU A 21 14.57 -9.90 1.50
CA GLU A 21 15.60 -10.46 2.39
C GLU A 21 16.86 -9.58 2.42
N ILE A 22 17.29 -9.04 1.28
CA ILE A 22 18.42 -8.09 1.23
C ILE A 22 18.12 -6.86 2.08
N MET A 23 16.94 -6.26 1.92
CA MET A 23 16.52 -5.09 2.72
C MET A 23 16.45 -5.43 4.20
N HIS A 24 15.89 -6.59 4.54
CA HIS A 24 15.86 -7.07 5.93
C HIS A 24 17.27 -7.19 6.53
N ARG A 25 18.24 -7.75 5.80
CA ARG A 25 19.64 -7.89 6.25
C ARG A 25 20.36 -6.58 6.48
N ILE A 26 20.00 -5.53 5.74
CA ILE A 26 20.53 -4.18 5.95
C ILE A 26 19.70 -3.35 6.94
N ASN A 27 18.81 -4.00 7.70
CA ASN A 27 17.89 -3.39 8.68
C ASN A 27 16.95 -2.35 8.07
N GLN A 28 16.51 -2.56 6.82
CA GLN A 28 15.50 -1.76 6.15
C GLN A 28 14.16 -2.52 6.09
N PRO A 29 13.01 -1.82 5.98
CA PRO A 29 11.71 -2.46 5.83
C PRO A 29 11.67 -3.38 4.60
N THR A 30 11.23 -4.62 4.78
CA THR A 30 11.13 -5.64 3.71
C THR A 30 10.31 -5.13 2.51
N ILE A 31 9.28 -4.33 2.75
CA ILE A 31 8.42 -3.79 1.69
C ILE A 31 9.17 -2.91 0.69
N LEU A 32 10.24 -2.22 1.13
CA LEU A 32 11.10 -1.46 0.23
C LEU A 32 11.76 -2.38 -0.79
N GLY A 33 12.17 -3.57 -0.36
CA GLY A 33 12.77 -4.60 -1.21
C GLY A 33 11.77 -5.15 -2.21
N ASN A 34 10.52 -5.39 -1.78
CA ASN A 34 9.46 -5.87 -2.66
C ASN A 34 9.13 -4.85 -3.76
N VAL A 35 9.06 -3.56 -3.43
CA VAL A 35 8.83 -2.49 -4.42
C VAL A 35 10.00 -2.39 -5.40
N LEU A 36 11.23 -2.42 -4.89
CA LEU A 36 12.43 -2.42 -5.74
C LEU A 36 12.47 -3.62 -6.68
N ALA A 37 12.12 -4.82 -6.20
CA ALA A 37 12.02 -6.00 -7.04
C ALA A 37 11.05 -5.77 -8.21
N GLY A 38 9.85 -5.22 -7.94
CA GLY A 38 8.86 -4.90 -8.97
C GLY A 38 9.37 -3.88 -10.00
N ILE A 39 10.05 -2.82 -9.56
CA ILE A 39 10.66 -1.82 -10.46
C ILE A 39 11.73 -2.48 -11.35
N ILE A 40 12.56 -3.34 -10.76
CA ILE A 40 13.68 -3.99 -11.44
C ILE A 40 13.18 -5.00 -12.48
N VAL A 41 12.31 -5.94 -12.10
CA VAL A 41 11.84 -7.00 -13.01
C VAL A 41 10.75 -6.52 -13.96
N GLY A 42 10.03 -5.45 -13.59
CA GLY A 42 8.97 -4.85 -14.39
C GLY A 42 9.48 -4.04 -15.59
N PRO A 43 8.55 -3.42 -16.33
CA PRO A 43 8.85 -2.72 -17.59
C PRO A 43 9.73 -1.47 -17.40
N ALA A 44 9.86 -0.95 -16.18
CA ALA A 44 10.66 0.23 -15.89
C ALA A 44 12.18 0.01 -16.06
N LEU A 45 12.66 -1.23 -15.91
CA LEU A 45 14.09 -1.54 -15.99
C LEU A 45 14.42 -2.72 -16.91
N PHE A 46 14.15 -3.96 -16.49
CA PHE A 46 14.50 -5.14 -17.29
C PHE A 46 13.37 -5.68 -18.17
N ALA A 47 12.12 -5.27 -17.94
CA ALA A 47 10.95 -5.70 -18.70
C ALA A 47 10.77 -7.23 -18.80
N LEU A 48 11.18 -7.96 -17.74
CA LEU A 48 11.04 -9.41 -17.62
C LEU A 48 9.59 -9.83 -17.35
N VAL A 49 8.83 -8.94 -16.71
CA VAL A 49 7.41 -9.11 -16.39
C VAL A 49 6.65 -7.93 -16.98
N GLN A 50 5.58 -8.23 -17.71
CA GLN A 50 4.66 -7.25 -18.26
C GLN A 50 3.34 -7.28 -17.48
N PRO A 51 2.65 -6.14 -17.34
CA PRO A 51 1.31 -6.11 -16.76
C PRO A 51 0.34 -6.84 -17.69
N ILE A 52 -0.24 -7.93 -17.19
CA ILE A 52 -1.26 -8.73 -17.87
C ILE A 52 -2.45 -8.93 -16.93
N GLU A 53 -3.64 -9.17 -17.49
CA GLU A 53 -4.89 -9.26 -16.73
C GLU A 53 -4.84 -10.33 -15.62
N GLU A 54 -4.14 -11.43 -15.84
CA GLU A 54 -3.99 -12.51 -14.86
C GLU A 54 -3.17 -12.07 -13.63
N ILE A 55 -2.17 -11.20 -13.82
CA ILE A 55 -1.40 -10.63 -12.71
C ILE A 55 -2.28 -9.64 -11.93
N ASP A 56 -3.05 -8.80 -12.62
CA ASP A 56 -3.95 -7.84 -11.97
C ASP A 56 -5.03 -8.54 -11.15
N LEU A 57 -5.57 -9.66 -11.66
CA LEU A 57 -6.49 -10.52 -10.92
C LEU A 57 -5.83 -11.10 -9.67
N PHE A 58 -4.60 -11.60 -9.78
CA PHE A 58 -3.86 -12.17 -8.64
C PHE A 58 -3.55 -11.11 -7.57
N ILE A 59 -3.14 -9.91 -7.98
CA ILE A 59 -2.91 -8.77 -7.08
C ILE A 59 -4.20 -8.40 -6.36
N SER A 60 -5.31 -8.31 -7.09
CA SER A 60 -6.62 -7.98 -6.50
C SER A 60 -7.00 -8.98 -5.41
N ILE A 61 -6.86 -10.28 -5.68
CA ILE A 61 -7.11 -11.34 -4.70
C ILE A 61 -6.19 -11.19 -3.49
N GLY A 62 -4.90 -10.94 -3.70
CA GLY A 62 -3.93 -10.72 -2.62
C GLY A 62 -4.28 -9.52 -1.73
N VAL A 63 -4.69 -8.41 -2.34
CA VAL A 63 -5.13 -7.20 -1.62
C VAL A 63 -6.40 -7.46 -0.81
N PHE A 64 -7.37 -8.22 -1.36
CA PHE A 64 -8.55 -8.62 -0.61
C PHE A 64 -8.20 -9.46 0.62
N PHE A 65 -7.32 -10.46 0.46
CA PHE A 65 -6.87 -11.27 1.60
C PHE A 65 -6.10 -10.46 2.63
N LEU A 66 -5.23 -9.53 2.20
CA LEU A 66 -4.49 -8.65 3.10
C LEU A 66 -5.43 -7.81 3.96
N PHE A 67 -6.38 -7.09 3.34
CA PHE A 67 -7.34 -6.27 4.09
C PHE A 67 -8.29 -7.11 4.95
N PHE A 68 -8.63 -8.32 4.51
CA PHE A 68 -9.42 -9.24 5.32
C PHE A 68 -8.64 -9.67 6.59
N LEU A 69 -7.36 -10.02 6.46
CA LEU A 69 -6.52 -10.37 7.60
C LEU A 69 -6.35 -9.19 8.56
N ILE A 70 -6.04 -7.99 8.04
CA ILE A 70 -5.95 -6.76 8.85
C ILE A 70 -7.26 -6.57 9.63
N GLY A 71 -8.41 -6.77 8.97
CA GLY A 71 -9.71 -6.68 9.60
C GLY A 71 -9.93 -7.70 10.73
N LEU A 72 -9.40 -8.92 10.59
CA LEU A 72 -9.53 -9.98 11.58
C LEU A 72 -8.53 -9.87 12.74
N GLU A 73 -7.31 -9.43 12.46
CA GLU A 73 -6.19 -9.47 13.42
C GLU A 73 -5.97 -8.12 14.13
N GLU A 74 -6.15 -7.00 13.43
CA GLU A 74 -5.79 -5.67 13.96
C GLU A 74 -6.99 -4.85 14.47
N ILE A 75 -8.23 -5.14 14.03
CA ILE A 75 -9.39 -4.35 14.45
C ILE A 75 -9.83 -4.72 15.88
N ASP A 76 -9.44 -3.90 16.86
CA ASP A 76 -9.99 -3.95 18.23
C ASP A 76 -11.32 -3.14 18.32
N LEU A 77 -12.45 -3.85 18.18
CA LEU A 77 -13.78 -3.27 18.34
C LEU A 77 -13.99 -2.64 19.73
N ALA A 78 -13.45 -3.26 20.79
CA ALA A 78 -13.61 -2.74 22.15
C ALA A 78 -12.76 -1.48 22.37
N GLY A 79 -11.60 -1.39 21.75
CA GLY A 79 -10.77 -0.19 21.64
C GLY A 79 -11.48 0.93 20.88
N LEU A 80 -12.10 0.60 19.74
CA LEU A 80 -12.86 1.55 18.94
C LEU A 80 -14.00 2.22 19.75
N PHE A 81 -14.81 1.44 20.46
CA PHE A 81 -15.88 1.99 21.30
C PHE A 81 -15.36 2.84 22.47
N ARG A 82 -14.14 2.58 22.97
CA ARG A 82 -13.49 3.40 23.99
C ARG A 82 -13.03 4.75 23.42
N VAL A 83 -12.48 4.77 22.20
CA VAL A 83 -12.04 5.99 21.53
C VAL A 83 -13.22 6.93 21.22
N ILE A 84 -14.36 6.37 20.82
CA ILE A 84 -15.57 7.14 20.44
C ILE A 84 -16.17 7.93 21.63
N ARG A 85 -15.96 7.51 22.88
CA ARG A 85 -16.64 8.10 24.06
C ARG A 85 -15.88 9.20 24.81
N GLY A 86 -14.92 9.90 24.21
CA GLY A 86 -14.24 10.98 24.95
C GLY A 86 -13.17 11.76 24.19
N ARG A 87 -12.25 12.38 24.95
CA ARG A 87 -11.16 13.25 24.46
C ARG A 87 -10.21 12.59 23.45
N ILE A 88 -10.16 11.27 23.41
CA ILE A 88 -9.30 10.50 22.49
C ILE A 88 -9.78 10.65 21.03
N PHE A 89 -11.10 10.81 20.82
CA PHE A 89 -11.68 11.04 19.49
C PHE A 89 -11.09 12.27 18.79
N ALA A 90 -10.89 13.37 19.53
CA ALA A 90 -10.31 14.60 18.97
C ALA A 90 -8.87 14.39 18.50
N GLY A 91 -8.09 13.57 19.21
CA GLY A 91 -6.73 13.20 18.83
C GLY A 91 -6.70 12.36 17.55
N SER A 92 -7.53 11.33 17.46
CA SER A 92 -7.65 10.49 16.26
C SER A 92 -8.19 11.27 15.05
N ALA A 93 -9.17 12.15 15.26
CA ALA A 93 -9.69 13.02 14.20
C ALA A 93 -8.62 13.99 13.71
N ALA A 94 -7.84 14.60 14.62
CA ALA A 94 -6.72 15.46 14.23
C ALA A 94 -5.63 14.68 13.47
N ALA A 95 -5.31 13.46 13.91
CA ALA A 95 -4.32 12.60 13.26
C ALA A 95 -4.69 12.23 11.82
N PHE A 96 -5.98 12.16 11.49
CA PHE A 96 -6.46 11.99 10.11
C PHE A 96 -6.60 13.33 9.37
N LEU A 97 -7.29 14.30 9.95
CA LEU A 97 -7.68 15.55 9.28
C LEU A 97 -6.49 16.45 8.97
N ILE A 98 -5.47 16.51 9.84
CA ILE A 98 -4.29 17.34 9.60
C ILE A 98 -3.56 16.90 8.33
N PRO A 99 -3.07 15.64 8.20
CA PRO A 99 -2.41 15.21 6.97
C PRO A 99 -3.34 15.26 5.75
N PHE A 100 -4.64 14.96 5.91
CA PHE A 100 -5.62 15.07 4.84
C PHE A 100 -5.70 16.50 4.27
N ILE A 101 -5.89 17.50 5.14
CA ILE A 101 -6.01 18.90 4.71
C ILE A 101 -4.70 19.40 4.11
N VAL A 102 -3.57 19.08 4.76
CA VAL A 102 -2.23 19.50 4.29
C VAL A 102 -1.94 18.92 2.91
N ALA A 103 -2.19 17.62 2.70
CA ALA A 103 -2.02 16.96 1.41
C ALA A 103 -2.99 17.50 0.34
N GLY A 104 -4.24 17.79 0.72
CA GLY A 104 -5.23 18.36 -0.19
C GLY A 104 -4.85 19.77 -0.66
N ILE A 105 -4.43 20.64 0.26
CA ILE A 105 -3.92 21.98 -0.07
C ILE A 105 -2.67 21.86 -0.95
N PHE A 106 -1.75 20.95 -0.61
CA PHE A 106 -0.56 20.71 -1.41
C PHE A 106 -0.91 20.30 -2.86
N GLY A 107 -1.88 19.41 -3.06
CA GLY A 107 -2.37 19.05 -4.39
C GLY A 107 -2.93 20.26 -5.16
N MET A 108 -3.71 21.12 -4.49
CA MET A 108 -4.24 22.34 -5.10
C MET A 108 -3.14 23.34 -5.48
N VAL A 109 -2.08 23.47 -4.66
CA VAL A 109 -0.91 24.32 -4.96
C VAL A 109 -0.13 23.82 -6.18
N LEU A 110 -0.19 22.52 -6.47
CA LEU A 110 0.39 21.92 -7.67
C LEU A 110 -0.54 21.99 -8.90
N ASP A 111 -1.59 22.82 -8.86
CA ASP A 111 -2.61 22.96 -9.91
C ASP A 111 -3.33 21.64 -10.26
N MET A 112 -3.44 20.72 -9.28
CA MET A 112 -4.20 19.48 -9.46
C MET A 112 -5.69 19.75 -9.24
N ASP A 113 -6.53 19.23 -10.13
CA ASP A 113 -7.99 19.29 -9.99
C ASP A 113 -8.46 18.68 -8.66
N PHE A 114 -9.63 19.10 -8.18
CA PHE A 114 -10.18 18.72 -6.88
C PHE A 114 -10.20 17.21 -6.66
N ILE A 115 -10.60 16.44 -7.67
CA ILE A 115 -10.67 14.97 -7.57
C ILE A 115 -9.27 14.37 -7.30
N LYS A 116 -8.24 14.88 -7.99
CA LYS A 116 -6.87 14.38 -7.84
C LYS A 116 -6.27 14.79 -6.49
N SER A 117 -6.50 16.03 -6.08
CA SER A 117 -6.07 16.55 -4.78
C SER A 117 -6.73 15.79 -3.63
N PHE A 118 -8.02 15.49 -3.75
CA PHE A 118 -8.77 14.67 -2.79
C PHE A 118 -8.25 13.23 -2.74
N ALA A 119 -7.93 12.64 -3.89
CA ALA A 119 -7.37 11.28 -3.95
C ALA A 119 -6.02 11.18 -3.23
N ILE A 120 -5.10 12.11 -3.47
CA ILE A 120 -3.80 12.16 -2.77
C ILE A 120 -4.00 12.39 -1.27
N ALA A 121 -4.88 13.32 -0.89
CA ALA A 121 -5.20 13.59 0.51
C ALA A 121 -5.70 12.33 1.23
N SER A 122 -6.56 11.56 0.58
CA SER A 122 -7.10 10.31 1.13
C SER A 122 -6.03 9.25 1.33
N VAL A 123 -5.12 9.08 0.35
CA VAL A 123 -4.02 8.11 0.44
C VAL A 123 -3.03 8.48 1.53
N ILE A 124 -2.69 9.76 1.68
CA ILE A 124 -1.73 10.22 2.69
C ILE A 124 -2.33 10.21 4.10
N ALA A 125 -3.61 10.54 4.25
CA ALA A 125 -4.30 10.55 5.54
C ALA A 125 -4.62 9.14 6.05
N ALA A 126 -4.75 8.16 5.15
CA ALA A 126 -4.87 6.75 5.49
C ALA A 126 -3.52 6.22 6.00
N SER A 127 -3.18 6.56 7.25
CA SER A 127 -1.99 6.07 7.93
C SER A 127 -2.24 4.69 8.55
N SER A 128 -1.21 3.83 8.50
CA SER A 128 -1.09 2.59 9.28
C SER A 128 -0.78 2.87 10.76
N LEU A 129 -1.45 3.84 11.38
CA LEU A 129 -1.38 4.00 12.84
C LEU A 129 -2.53 3.21 13.47
N GLY A 130 -2.30 1.90 13.51
CA GLY A 130 -3.03 0.85 14.19
C GLY A 130 -2.01 -0.25 14.46
#